data_AF-A0A2X1KA98-F1
#
_entry.id   AF-A0A2X1KA98-F1
#
_cell.length_a   1.000
_cell.length_b   1.000
_cell.length_c   1.000
_cell.angle_alpha   90.00
_cell.angle_beta   90.00
_cell.angle_gamma   90.00
#
_symmetry.space_group_name_H-M   'P 1'
#
loop_
_entity.id
_entity.type
_entity.pdbx_description
1 polymer ?
#
loop_
_entity_poly.entity_id
_entity_poly.type
_entity_poly.pdbx_seq_one_letter_code
_entity_poly.pdbx_strand_id
1 'polypeptide(L)' 'MFFYPQMARLLGLEPPQFRNSLDSGKGKIIDGSRICNELGFEYQYPDPLVMPLE' A
#
# COMPACT_ATOMS: atom_id res chain seq x y z
N MET A 1 4.78 -5.09 2.12
CA MET A 1 3.50 -5.82 2.08
C MET A 1 2.82 -5.86 3.46
N PHE A 2 2.93 -4.80 4.27
CA PHE A 2 2.53 -4.83 5.68
C PHE A 2 1.11 -4.26 5.93
N PHE A 3 0.65 -3.36 5.06
CA PHE A 3 -0.63 -2.66 5.20
C PHE A 3 -1.83 -3.61 5.30
N TYR A 4 -2.09 -4.45 4.28
CA TYR A 4 -3.29 -5.29 4.25
C TYR A 4 -3.38 -6.28 5.42
N PRO A 5 -2.32 -7.01 5.81
CA PRO A 5 -2.39 -7.87 6.98
C PRO A 5 -2.58 -7.10 8.29
N GLN A 6 -2.03 -5.89 8.42
CA GLN A 6 -2.24 -5.06 9.60
C GLN A 6 -3.69 -4.57 9.69
N MET A 7 -4.24 -4.04 8.59
CA MET A 7 -5.60 -3.50 8.58
C MET A 7 -6.66 -4.58 8.78
N ALA A 8 -6.48 -5.77 8.21
CA ALA A 8 -7.37 -6.90 8.46
C ALA A 8 -7.48 -7.22 9.96
N ARG A 9 -6.35 -7.23 10.68
CA ARG A 9 -6.34 -7.47 12.13
C ARG A 9 -7.05 -6.38 12.92
N LEU A 10 -6.85 -5.11 12.56
CA LEU A 10 -7.52 -3.98 13.22
C LEU A 10 -9.04 -4.02 13.04
N LEU A 11 -9.51 -4.57 11.92
CA LEU A 11 -10.93 -4.77 11.62
C LEU A 11 -11.50 -6.10 12.18
N GLY A 12 -10.70 -6.93 12.85
CA GLY A 12 -11.14 -8.24 13.33
C GLY A 12 -11.38 -9.27 12.22
N LEU A 13 -10.77 -9.07 11.05
CA LEU A 13 -10.87 -9.95 9.88
C LEU A 13 -9.65 -10.86 9.76
N GLU A 14 -9.84 -12.01 9.12
CA GLU A 14 -8.73 -12.91 8.76
C GLU A 14 -7.80 -12.23 7.74
N PRO A 15 -6.47 -12.17 8.00
CA PRO A 15 -5.52 -11.55 7.08
C PRO A 15 -5.42 -12.27 5.73
N PRO A 16 -5.31 -11.53 4.60
CA PRO A 16 -5.14 -12.15 3.29
C PRO A 16 -3.78 -12.84 3.16
N GLN A 17 -3.76 -13.99 2.48
CA GLN A 17 -2.53 -14.67 2.08
C GLN A 17 -2.12 -14.23 0.67
N PHE A 18 -0.90 -13.72 0.55
CA PHE A 18 -0.32 -13.39 -0.75
C PHE A 18 0.39 -14.62 -1.32
N ARG A 19 0.24 -14.85 -2.62
CA ARG A 19 0.99 -15.90 -3.30
C ARG A 19 2.48 -15.61 -3.20
N ASN A 20 3.27 -16.63 -2.89
CA ASN A 20 4.72 -16.55 -2.94
C ASN A 20 5.12 -16.20 -4.38
N SER A 21 5.77 -15.05 -4.57
CA SER A 21 6.41 -14.74 -5.83
C SER A 21 7.66 -15.61 -5.97
N LEU A 22 7.87 -16.20 -7.15
CA LEU A 22 9.09 -16.94 -7.50
C LEU A 22 10.34 -16.06 -7.35
N ASP A 23 10.15 -14.76 -7.48
CA ASP A 23 11.15 -13.75 -7.20
C ASP A 23 10.97 -13.28 -5.75
N SER A 24 11.96 -13.54 -4.89
CA SER A 24 12.07 -12.99 -3.53
C SER A 24 12.20 -11.46 -3.52
N GLY A 25 12.14 -10.84 -4.70
CA GLY A 25 12.34 -9.43 -4.95
C GLY A 25 11.37 -8.56 -4.15
N LYS A 26 11.96 -7.65 -3.37
CA LYS A 26 11.31 -6.42 -2.92
C LYS A 26 10.47 -5.88 -4.09
N GLY A 27 9.17 -5.68 -3.85
CA GLY A 27 8.24 -5.23 -4.90
C GLY A 27 8.74 -4.00 -5.65
N LYS A 28 8.13 -3.71 -6.80
CA LYS A 28 8.55 -2.57 -7.64
C LYS A 28 8.43 -1.27 -6.85
N ILE A 29 9.50 -0.48 -6.81
CA ILE A 29 9.46 0.90 -6.33
C ILE A 29 8.93 1.73 -7.50
N ILE A 30 7.81 2.43 -7.27
CA ILE A 30 7.18 3.30 -8.25
C ILE A 30 7.43 4.74 -7.83
N ASP A 31 8.08 5.51 -8.71
CA ASP A 31 8.18 6.96 -8.55
C ASP A 31 6.91 7.62 -9.11
N GLY A 32 6.09 8.16 -8.21
CA GLY A 32 4.87 8.86 -8.53
C GLY A 32 5.06 10.33 -8.92
N SER A 33 6.27 10.89 -8.87
CA SER A 33 6.50 12.33 -9.09
C SER A 33 5.92 12.84 -10.42
N ARG A 34 5.96 12.01 -11.47
CA ARG A 34 5.41 12.36 -12.79
C ARG A 34 3.90 12.59 -12.77
N ILE A 35 3.12 11.77 -12.08
CA ILE A 35 1.66 11.97 -12.03
C ILE A 35 1.32 13.22 -11.22
N CYS A 36 2.07 13.50 -10.17
CA CYS A 36 1.90 14.69 -9.36
C CYS A 36 2.22 15.97 -10.15
N ASN A 37 3.33 15.96 -10.89
CA ASN A 37 3.80 17.14 -11.62
C ASN A 37 3.01 17.40 -12.92
N GLU A 38 2.66 16.34 -13.67
CA GLU A 38 2.05 16.49 -15.00
C GLU A 38 0.52 16.62 -14.92
N LEU A 39 -0.12 15.94 -13.96
CA LEU A 39 -1.58 15.88 -13.86
C LEU A 39 -2.13 16.61 -12.62
N GLY A 40 -1.28 17.21 -11.80
CA GLY A 40 -1.68 17.95 -10.58
C GLY A 40 -2.27 17.06 -9.50
N PHE A 41 -1.91 15.78 -9.47
CA PHE A 41 -2.35 14.85 -8.43
C PHE A 41 -1.54 15.02 -7.15
N GLU A 42 -2.22 14.99 -6.01
CA GLU A 42 -1.57 14.95 -4.70
C GLU A 42 -1.99 13.68 -3.96
N TYR A 43 -1.03 12.99 -3.35
CA TYR A 43 -1.33 11.86 -2.48
C TYR A 43 -2.00 12.37 -1.21
N GLN A 44 -3.28 12.06 -1.03
CA GLN A 44 -4.00 12.37 0.22
C GLN A 44 -3.37 11.67 1.44
N TYR A 45 -2.86 10.45 1.23
CA TYR A 45 -2.19 9.65 2.24
C TYR A 45 -0.85 9.15 1.69
N PRO A 46 0.23 9.93 1.84
CA PRO A 46 1.56 9.55 1.33
C PRO A 46 2.13 8.32 2.06
N ASP A 47 1.76 8.14 3.33
CA ASP A 47 1.98 6.90 4.08
C ASP A 47 0.64 6.16 4.20
N PRO A 48 0.50 4.92 3.68
CA PRO A 48 -0.74 4.18 3.82
C PRO A 48 -1.11 3.91 5.28
N LEU A 49 -0.16 3.92 6.23
CA LEU A 49 -0.46 3.73 7.65
C LEU A 49 -1.15 4.93 8.31
N VAL A 50 -1.17 6.11 7.68
CA VAL A 50 -1.93 7.26 8.18
C VAL A 50 -3.35 7.34 7.62
N MET A 51 -3.72 6.42 6.74
CA MET A 51 -5.07 6.34 6.18
C MET A 51 -6.07 5.98 7.30
N PRO A 52 -7.16 6.76 7.49
CA PRO A 52 -8.16 6.48 8.52
C PRO A 52 -8.96 5.20 8.20
N LEU A 53 -9.41 4.52 9.25
CA LEU A 53 -10.25 3.30 9.20
C LEU A 53 -11.75 3.59 9.40
N GLU A 54 -12.18 4.85 9.22
CA GLU A 54 -13.57 5.28 9.41
C GLU A 54 -14.58 4.50 8.56
#